data_AF-A0A3D4GUM3-F1
#
_entry.id   AF-A0A3D4GUM3-F1
#
_cell.length_a   1.000
_cell.length_b   1.000
_cell.length_c   1.000
_cell.angle_alpha   90.00
_cell.angle_beta   90.00
_cell.angle_gamma   90.00
#
_symmetry.space_group_name_H-M   'P 1'
#
loop_
_entity.id
_entity.type
_entity.pdbx_description
1 polymer ?
#
loop_
_entity_poly.entity_id
_entity_poly.type
_entity_poly.pdbx_seq_one_letter_code
_entity_poly.pdbx_strand_id
1 'polypeptide(L)'
;MTTDHARANIGVGCYRLMTGLGWGGHAQSYEGIQMQKIENKQHTHPLLPGVRSGEVWNKDWPRVLHDKQLTGFSPLQCGMADPPNVWATVETGGDLQWSEKVKLQSGDTCLLVADTRLRMVSLDGKVKWTGEATGKLHYFGDLRGDGKDTVLVGSGRDILLLDGENGKLIWSHCFEPAYAQVR
;
A
#
# COMPACT_ATOMS: atom_id res chain seq x y z
N MET A 1 4.99 41.23 -22.47
CA MET A 1 5.14 39.81 -22.11
C MET A 1 4.47 39.59 -20.76
N THR A 2 3.22 39.15 -20.78
CA THR A 2 2.57 38.37 -19.71
C THR A 2 1.16 38.05 -20.21
N THR A 3 0.98 36.83 -20.68
CA THR A 3 -0.34 36.23 -20.96
C THR A 3 -0.70 35.33 -19.81
N ASP A 4 -1.87 35.62 -19.26
CA ASP A 4 -2.70 34.77 -18.40
C ASP A 4 -3.40 33.67 -19.23
N HIS A 5 -4.08 32.74 -18.53
CA HIS A 5 -4.85 31.55 -18.94
C HIS A 5 -4.12 30.21 -18.72
N ALA A 6 -4.71 29.12 -18.20
CA ALA A 6 -6.04 28.84 -17.66
C ALA A 6 -6.10 27.40 -17.08
N ARG A 7 -6.97 27.19 -16.07
CA ARG A 7 -7.86 26.01 -15.83
C ARG A 7 -7.25 24.67 -15.36
N ALA A 8 -7.62 24.18 -14.16
CA ALA A 8 -8.74 23.23 -13.85
C ALA A 8 -8.22 21.77 -13.84
N ASN A 9 -8.57 20.80 -12.98
CA ASN A 9 -9.80 20.48 -12.27
C ASN A 9 -9.53 19.45 -11.14
N ILE A 10 -10.24 19.62 -10.01
CA ILE A 10 -11.09 18.65 -9.27
C ILE A 10 -10.53 17.27 -8.90
N GLY A 11 -10.45 17.01 -7.58
CA GLY A 11 -10.31 15.69 -6.96
C GLY A 11 -11.32 15.50 -5.80
N VAL A 12 -12.58 15.28 -6.18
CA VAL A 12 -13.70 14.60 -5.50
C VAL A 12 -13.62 14.39 -3.98
N GLY A 13 -14.20 15.32 -3.22
CA GLY A 13 -14.69 15.07 -1.86
C GLY A 13 -16.05 14.38 -1.91
N CYS A 14 -16.20 13.28 -1.18
CA CYS A 14 -17.43 12.49 -1.08
C CYS A 14 -18.52 13.31 -0.37
N TYR A 15 -19.52 13.82 -1.09
CA TYR A 15 -20.68 14.49 -0.51
C TYR A 15 -21.79 13.48 -0.24
N ARG A 16 -22.04 13.20 1.05
CA ARG A 16 -23.25 12.50 1.48
C ARG A 16 -24.43 13.48 1.43
N LEU A 17 -25.27 13.32 0.42
CA LEU A 17 -26.58 13.99 0.33
C LEU A 17 -27.43 13.61 1.54
N MET A 18 -27.74 14.58 2.39
CA MET A 18 -28.88 14.55 3.31
C MET A 18 -29.78 15.71 2.89
N THR A 19 -30.92 15.37 2.30
CA THR A 19 -31.96 16.31 1.92
C THR A 19 -32.63 16.87 3.18
N GLY A 20 -32.75 18.18 3.27
CA GLY A 20 -33.48 18.87 4.33
C GLY A 20 -33.67 20.33 3.98
N LEU A 21 -34.87 20.68 3.51
CA LEU A 21 -35.31 22.04 3.26
C LEU A 21 -35.21 22.90 4.54
N GLY A 22 -34.73 24.14 4.40
CA GLY A 22 -34.81 25.14 5.46
C GLY A 22 -34.01 26.39 5.12
N TRP A 23 -34.67 27.38 4.48
CA TRP A 23 -34.14 28.73 4.37
C TRP A 23 -34.14 29.40 5.75
N GLY A 24 -32.98 29.84 6.21
CA GLY A 24 -32.85 30.60 7.45
C GLY A 24 -31.41 31.07 7.61
N GLY A 25 -31.16 32.34 7.28
CA GLY A 25 -29.84 32.94 7.36
C GLY A 25 -29.33 32.99 8.80
N HIS A 26 -28.12 32.47 9.01
CA HIS A 26 -27.24 32.86 10.10
C HIS A 26 -25.80 32.71 9.60
N ALA A 27 -25.09 33.82 9.51
CA ALA A 27 -23.64 33.81 9.30
C ALA A 27 -23.00 33.19 10.56
N GLN A 28 -22.65 31.91 10.48
CA GLN A 28 -21.78 31.28 11.47
C GLN A 28 -20.33 31.60 11.09
N SER A 29 -19.68 32.37 11.95
CA SER A 29 -18.23 32.56 11.95
C SER A 29 -17.54 31.19 11.87
N TYR A 30 -16.59 31.07 10.95
CA TYR A 30 -15.67 29.94 10.89
C TYR A 30 -14.88 29.90 12.20
N GLU A 31 -15.26 29.03 13.12
CA GLU A 31 -14.44 28.70 14.28
C GLU A 31 -13.14 28.09 13.76
N GLY A 32 -12.04 28.80 14.02
CA GLY A 32 -10.71 28.38 13.63
C GLY A 32 -10.41 26.99 14.16
N ILE A 33 -9.83 26.16 13.31
CA ILE A 33 -9.18 24.92 13.72
C ILE A 33 -8.15 25.31 14.78
N GLN A 34 -8.46 25.05 16.05
CA GLN A 34 -7.52 25.17 17.14
C GLN A 34 -6.46 24.09 16.92
N MET A 35 -5.36 24.48 16.27
CA MET A 35 -4.11 23.73 16.31
C MET A 35 -3.77 23.58 17.79
N GLN A 36 -3.97 22.38 18.33
CA GLN A 36 -3.59 22.08 19.70
C GLN A 36 -2.12 22.42 19.84
N LYS A 37 -1.84 23.49 20.59
CA LYS A 37 -0.50 23.91 20.92
C LYS A 37 0.07 22.82 21.82
N ILE A 38 0.79 21.87 21.22
CA ILE A 38 1.56 20.88 21.96
C ILE A 38 2.64 21.68 22.71
N GLU A 39 2.35 22.11 23.93
CA GLU A 39 3.34 22.71 24.82
C GLU A 39 4.27 21.61 25.33
N ASN A 40 5.15 21.16 24.44
CA ASN A 40 6.24 20.29 24.82
C ASN A 40 7.31 21.18 25.48
N LYS A 41 7.43 21.11 26.82
CA LYS A 41 8.42 21.87 27.61
C LYS A 41 9.88 21.53 27.30
N GLN A 42 10.15 20.63 26.34
CA GLN A 42 11.48 20.28 25.86
C GLN A 42 11.80 21.06 24.57
N HIS A 43 12.74 22.01 24.68
CA HIS A 43 13.17 22.82 23.54
C HIS A 43 14.06 22.08 22.52
N THR A 44 14.56 20.89 22.88
CA THR A 44 15.39 20.04 22.03
C THR A 44 15.08 18.57 22.29
N HIS A 45 15.19 17.73 21.25
CA HIS A 45 15.02 16.30 21.38
C HIS A 45 16.23 15.67 22.11
N PRO A 46 16.07 14.72 23.05
CA PRO A 46 17.18 14.13 23.82
C PRO A 46 18.29 13.49 22.96
N LEU A 47 17.91 12.90 21.82
CA LEU A 47 18.83 12.30 20.86
C LEU A 47 19.41 13.29 19.84
N LEU A 48 18.90 14.52 19.81
CA LEU A 48 19.36 15.59 18.92
C LEU A 48 19.58 16.88 19.72
N PRO A 49 20.56 16.88 20.65
CA PRO A 49 20.86 18.07 21.44
C PRO A 49 21.22 19.24 20.50
N GLY A 50 20.58 20.39 20.72
CA GLY A 50 20.79 21.59 19.91
C GLY A 50 19.83 21.77 18.72
N VAL A 51 19.12 20.72 18.31
CA VAL A 51 18.09 20.80 17.26
C VAL A 51 16.80 21.37 17.87
N ARG A 52 16.48 22.61 17.52
CA ARG A 52 15.32 23.36 18.04
C ARG A 52 14.23 23.45 16.98
N SER A 53 13.59 22.32 16.68
CA SER A 53 12.49 22.24 15.73
C SER A 53 11.36 21.39 16.32
N GLY A 54 10.15 21.95 16.36
CA GLY A 54 8.96 21.21 16.81
C GLY A 54 8.57 20.08 15.85
N GLU A 55 8.97 20.18 14.58
CA GLU A 55 8.70 19.18 13.55
C GLU A 55 9.43 17.85 13.81
N VAL A 56 10.51 17.85 14.61
CA VAL A 56 11.25 16.64 15.04
C VAL A 56 10.33 15.65 15.77
N TRP A 57 9.24 16.13 16.38
CA TRP A 57 8.26 15.29 17.08
C TRP A 57 7.10 14.82 16.20
N ASN A 58 7.04 15.23 14.93
CA ASN A 58 5.98 14.84 14.02
C ASN A 58 6.14 13.38 13.59
N LYS A 59 5.13 12.53 13.77
CA LYS A 59 5.22 11.11 13.42
C LYS A 59 4.93 10.83 11.94
N ASP A 60 4.32 11.77 11.23
CA ASP A 60 3.71 11.54 9.93
C ASP A 60 4.69 11.70 8.75
N TRP A 61 5.97 11.98 9.03
CA TRP A 61 7.04 12.17 8.03
C TRP A 61 6.59 13.04 6.83
N PRO A 62 6.19 14.30 7.07
CA PRO A 62 5.43 15.08 6.09
C PRO A 62 6.26 15.54 4.87
N ARG A 63 7.58 15.34 4.86
CA ARG A 63 8.48 15.82 3.79
C ARG A 63 9.81 15.06 3.73
N VAL A 64 10.59 15.35 2.69
CA VAL A 64 11.95 14.82 2.52
C VAL A 64 12.81 15.17 3.73
N LEU A 65 13.53 14.16 4.26
CA LEU A 65 14.31 14.23 5.50
C LEU A 65 13.52 14.73 6.72
N HIS A 66 12.22 14.41 6.76
CA HIS A 66 11.29 14.54 7.89
C HIS A 66 10.86 15.96 8.24
N ASP A 67 11.80 16.90 8.36
CA ASP A 67 11.57 18.22 8.93
C ASP A 67 12.33 19.35 8.19
N LYS A 68 12.04 20.61 8.52
CA LYS A 68 12.71 21.80 7.95
C LYS A 68 14.22 21.88 8.13
N GLN A 69 14.77 21.24 9.15
CA GLN A 69 16.21 21.17 9.38
C GLN A 69 16.84 19.95 8.71
N LEU A 70 16.04 19.16 7.97
CA LEU A 70 16.48 18.01 7.17
C LEU A 70 17.22 16.97 8.02
N THR A 71 16.77 16.74 9.26
CA THR A 71 17.50 15.88 10.20
C THR A 71 17.42 14.40 9.82
N GLY A 72 16.39 14.00 9.06
CA GLY A 72 16.11 12.60 8.76
C GLY A 72 15.80 11.76 10.00
N PHE A 73 15.46 12.40 11.13
CA PHE A 73 15.21 11.73 12.39
C PHE A 73 13.74 11.30 12.51
N SER A 74 13.50 10.06 12.91
CA SER A 74 12.16 9.59 13.27
C SER A 74 11.96 9.72 14.79
N PRO A 75 10.90 10.39 15.28
CA PRO A 75 10.54 10.36 16.70
C PRO A 75 9.90 9.04 17.12
N LEU A 76 9.68 8.10 16.19
CA LEU A 76 9.13 6.79 16.52
C LEU A 76 10.18 5.95 17.23
N GLN A 77 9.89 5.59 18.47
CA GLN A 77 10.67 4.61 19.20
C GLN A 77 10.22 3.21 18.77
N CYS A 78 10.92 2.64 17.79
CA CYS A 78 10.78 1.23 17.46
C CYS A 78 11.38 0.40 18.60
N GLY A 79 10.71 -0.68 19.01
CA GLY A 79 11.20 -1.63 20.02
C GLY A 79 12.39 -2.46 19.54
N MET A 80 13.46 -1.80 19.08
CA MET A 80 14.65 -2.42 18.47
C MET A 80 15.60 -3.03 19.52
N ALA A 81 15.29 -2.88 20.80
CA ALA A 81 16.05 -3.52 21.89
C ALA A 81 15.78 -5.03 21.96
N ASP A 82 14.56 -5.43 21.60
CA ASP A 82 14.16 -6.83 21.53
C ASP A 82 14.16 -7.28 20.06
N PRO A 83 14.58 -8.53 19.77
CA PRO A 83 14.41 -9.08 18.44
C PRO A 83 12.91 -9.10 18.09
N PRO A 84 12.54 -8.92 16.81
CA PRO A 84 11.15 -9.00 16.40
C PRO A 84 10.57 -10.38 16.76
N ASN A 85 9.31 -10.40 17.21
CA ASN A 85 8.59 -11.64 17.40
C ASN A 85 8.31 -12.30 16.04
N VAL A 86 9.01 -13.40 15.75
CA VAL A 86 8.78 -14.21 14.54
C VAL A 86 7.53 -15.05 14.76
N TRP A 87 6.46 -14.66 14.08
CA TRP A 87 5.14 -15.28 14.24
C TRP A 87 4.84 -16.33 13.14
N ALA A 88 5.60 -16.32 12.04
CA ALA A 88 5.58 -17.34 11.00
C ALA A 88 6.93 -17.36 10.24
N THR A 89 7.29 -18.54 9.73
CA THR A 89 8.42 -18.76 8.83
C THR A 89 7.93 -19.48 7.58
N VAL A 90 8.31 -18.98 6.40
CA VAL A 90 7.99 -19.60 5.12
C VAL A 90 9.28 -20.00 4.45
N GLU A 91 9.50 -21.30 4.33
CA GLU A 91 10.67 -21.84 3.61
C GLU A 91 10.53 -21.55 2.11
N THR A 92 11.50 -20.83 1.57
CA THR A 92 11.64 -20.60 0.13
C THR A 92 12.56 -21.68 -0.41
N GLY A 93 12.08 -22.50 -1.35
CA GLY A 93 12.85 -23.64 -1.89
C GLY A 93 13.99 -23.23 -2.82
N GLY A 94 14.46 -21.99 -2.72
CA GLY A 94 15.35 -21.31 -3.65
C GLY A 94 15.22 -19.80 -3.54
N ASP A 95 15.45 -19.12 -4.65
CA ASP A 95 15.46 -17.65 -4.74
C ASP A 95 14.04 -17.07 -4.68
N LEU A 96 13.82 -16.18 -3.70
CA LEU A 96 12.56 -15.46 -3.55
C LEU A 96 12.53 -14.31 -4.55
N GLN A 97 11.70 -14.44 -5.59
CA GLN A 97 11.59 -13.41 -6.63
C GLN A 97 10.77 -12.22 -6.12
N TRP A 98 9.62 -12.50 -5.53
CA TRP A 98 8.76 -11.49 -4.93
C TRP A 98 7.78 -12.12 -3.94
N SER A 99 7.25 -11.29 -3.04
CA SER A 99 6.10 -11.65 -2.22
C SER A 99 5.16 -10.45 -2.11
N GLU A 100 3.86 -10.71 -2.16
CA GLU A 100 2.82 -9.68 -2.14
C GLU A 100 1.73 -10.03 -1.15
N LYS A 101 1.33 -9.04 -0.35
CA LYS A 101 0.21 -9.20 0.59
C LYS A 101 -1.09 -8.94 -0.15
N VAL A 102 -1.96 -9.95 -0.16
CA VAL A 102 -3.24 -9.90 -0.85
C VAL A 102 -4.38 -10.07 0.14
N LYS A 103 -5.51 -9.41 -0.14
CA LYS A 103 -6.76 -9.57 0.60
C LYS A 103 -7.74 -10.31 -0.29
N LEU A 104 -8.16 -11.50 0.14
CA LEU A 104 -9.13 -12.32 -0.55
C LEU A 104 -10.52 -11.69 -0.47
N GLN A 105 -11.39 -12.03 -1.42
CA GLN A 105 -12.82 -11.67 -1.36
C GLN A 105 -13.50 -12.22 -0.10
N SER A 106 -13.01 -13.33 0.46
CA SER A 106 -13.46 -13.85 1.76
C SER A 106 -13.19 -12.90 2.94
N GLY A 107 -12.31 -11.90 2.73
CA GLY A 107 -11.82 -10.98 3.77
C GLY A 107 -10.49 -11.42 4.38
N ASP A 108 -10.08 -12.68 4.18
CA ASP A 108 -8.82 -13.21 4.68
C ASP A 108 -7.63 -12.53 4.02
N THR A 109 -6.57 -12.29 4.79
CA THR A 109 -5.31 -11.79 4.26
C THR A 109 -4.34 -12.95 4.08
N CYS A 110 -3.66 -12.99 2.95
CA CYS A 110 -2.65 -14.00 2.62
C CYS A 110 -1.43 -13.33 1.97
N LEU A 111 -0.38 -14.11 1.78
CA LEU A 111 0.80 -13.76 1.00
C LEU A 111 0.79 -14.60 -0.28
N LEU A 112 0.88 -13.93 -1.44
CA LEU A 112 1.40 -14.57 -2.63
C LEU A 112 2.91 -14.56 -2.55
N VAL A 113 3.52 -15.73 -2.70
CA VAL A 113 4.97 -15.91 -2.64
C VAL A 113 5.40 -16.53 -3.95
N ALA A 114 6.21 -15.79 -4.72
CA ALA A 114 6.85 -16.29 -5.91
C ALA A 114 8.31 -16.61 -5.62
N ASP A 115 8.59 -17.90 -5.50
CA ASP A 115 9.93 -18.45 -5.56
C ASP A 115 10.10 -19.19 -6.89
N THR A 116 10.64 -20.41 -6.88
CA THR A 116 10.58 -21.33 -8.02
C THR A 116 9.14 -21.71 -8.41
N ARG A 117 8.18 -21.44 -7.53
CA ARG A 117 6.74 -21.68 -7.69
C ARG A 117 5.97 -20.44 -7.25
N LEU A 118 4.74 -20.30 -7.72
CA LEU A 118 3.79 -19.36 -7.13
C LEU A 118 2.99 -20.09 -6.05
N ARG A 119 2.96 -19.54 -4.83
CA ARG A 119 2.23 -20.13 -3.69
C ARG A 119 1.34 -19.09 -3.04
N MET A 120 0.17 -19.52 -2.60
CA MET A 120 -0.64 -18.76 -1.64
C MET A 120 -0.33 -19.28 -0.24
N VAL A 121 0.11 -18.40 0.63
CA VAL A 121 0.51 -18.72 2.00
C VAL A 121 -0.33 -17.89 2.96
N SER A 122 -0.99 -18.52 3.92
CA SER A 122 -1.69 -17.78 4.98
C SER A 122 -0.69 -17.07 5.87
N LEU A 123 -1.17 -16.08 6.60
CA LEU A 123 -0.33 -15.29 7.50
C LEU A 123 0.38 -16.19 8.54
N ASP A 124 -0.26 -17.26 9.04
CA ASP A 124 0.38 -18.23 9.95
C ASP A 124 1.48 -19.11 9.32
N GLY A 125 1.85 -18.87 8.06
CA GLY A 125 2.93 -19.56 7.35
C GLY A 125 2.50 -20.85 6.62
N LYS A 126 1.22 -21.24 6.68
CA LYS A 126 0.74 -22.44 5.99
C LYS A 126 0.51 -22.19 4.50
N VAL A 127 1.01 -23.10 3.66
CA VAL A 127 0.73 -23.06 2.22
C VAL A 127 -0.72 -23.50 1.99
N LYS A 128 -1.56 -22.61 1.43
CA LYS A 128 -2.92 -22.93 1.00
C LYS A 128 -2.90 -23.68 -0.32
N TRP A 129 -2.10 -23.21 -1.28
CA TRP A 129 -1.90 -23.89 -2.56
C TRP A 129 -0.54 -23.56 -3.19
N THR A 130 -0.13 -24.39 -4.13
CA THR A 130 1.00 -24.16 -5.05
C THR A 130 0.45 -24.17 -6.46
N GLY A 131 0.66 -23.09 -7.20
CA GLY A 131 0.10 -22.88 -8.52
C GLY A 131 0.82 -23.66 -9.60
N GLU A 132 0.13 -23.89 -10.72
CA GLU A 132 0.65 -24.63 -11.87
C GLU A 132 1.63 -23.81 -12.71
N ALA A 133 1.65 -22.49 -12.52
CA ALA A 133 2.57 -21.58 -13.18
C ALA A 133 3.05 -20.47 -12.24
N THR A 134 4.13 -19.80 -12.66
CA THR A 134 4.74 -18.66 -11.96
C THR A 134 5.10 -17.56 -12.95
N GLY A 135 5.32 -16.35 -12.44
CA GLY A 135 5.63 -15.17 -13.23
C GLY A 135 5.62 -13.91 -12.37
N LYS A 136 5.70 -12.74 -13.01
CA LYS A 136 5.54 -11.43 -12.37
C LYS A 136 4.06 -11.15 -12.15
N LEU A 137 3.69 -10.70 -10.96
CA LEU A 137 2.31 -10.28 -10.68
C LEU A 137 1.93 -9.03 -11.46
N HIS A 138 0.83 -9.09 -12.20
CA HIS A 138 0.18 -7.92 -12.80
C HIS A 138 -1.10 -7.54 -12.08
N TYR A 139 -1.87 -8.54 -11.63
CA TYR A 139 -3.13 -8.29 -10.96
C TYR A 139 -3.51 -9.43 -10.01
N PHE A 140 -4.14 -9.04 -8.90
CA PHE A 140 -4.82 -9.95 -7.98
C PHE A 140 -6.21 -9.40 -7.66
N GLY A 141 -7.22 -10.25 -7.74
CA GLY A 141 -8.61 -9.91 -7.38
C GLY A 141 -9.63 -10.50 -8.34
N ASP A 142 -10.85 -9.99 -8.29
CA ASP A 142 -11.94 -10.44 -9.15
C ASP A 142 -11.88 -9.75 -10.53
N LEU A 143 -11.07 -10.31 -11.42
CA LEU A 143 -10.90 -9.80 -12.78
C LEU A 143 -12.17 -10.00 -13.63
N ARG A 144 -12.99 -11.00 -13.30
CA ARG A 144 -14.13 -11.45 -14.13
C ARG A 144 -15.48 -10.89 -13.66
N GLY A 145 -15.52 -10.30 -12.46
CA GLY A 145 -16.74 -9.80 -11.84
C GLY A 145 -17.67 -10.91 -11.33
N ASP A 146 -17.14 -12.12 -11.07
CA ASP A 146 -17.92 -13.29 -10.63
C ASP A 146 -17.78 -13.60 -9.13
N GLY A 147 -17.12 -12.71 -8.39
CA GLY A 147 -16.88 -12.83 -6.95
C GLY A 147 -15.73 -13.76 -6.60
N LYS A 148 -14.95 -14.26 -7.58
CA LYS A 148 -13.80 -15.15 -7.33
C LYS A 148 -12.49 -14.43 -7.59
N ASP A 149 -11.55 -14.62 -6.68
CA ASP A 149 -10.19 -14.11 -6.86
C ASP A 149 -9.49 -14.84 -8.02
N THR A 150 -8.70 -14.07 -8.76
CA THR A 150 -7.84 -14.54 -9.85
C THR A 150 -6.46 -13.92 -9.71
N VAL A 151 -5.46 -14.63 -10.24
CA VAL A 151 -4.07 -14.18 -10.25
C VAL A 151 -3.61 -14.04 -11.69
N LEU A 152 -3.32 -12.83 -12.13
CA LEU A 152 -2.79 -12.55 -13.46
C LEU A 152 -1.28 -12.36 -13.37
N VAL A 153 -0.53 -13.24 -14.04
CA VAL A 153 0.93 -13.17 -14.08
C VAL A 153 1.46 -13.12 -15.50
N GLY A 154 2.58 -12.40 -15.66
CA GLY A 154 3.37 -12.37 -16.89
C GLY A 154 4.59 -13.27 -16.73
N SER A 155 4.82 -14.18 -17.68
CA SER A 155 5.98 -15.05 -17.72
C SER A 155 6.63 -15.00 -19.09
N GLY A 156 7.67 -14.17 -19.21
CA GLY A 156 8.30 -13.88 -20.50
C GLY A 156 7.30 -13.29 -21.50
N ARG A 157 6.90 -14.09 -22.49
CA ARG A 157 5.96 -13.72 -23.56
C ARG A 157 4.52 -14.15 -23.30
N ASP A 158 4.27 -14.80 -22.16
CA ASP A 158 2.96 -15.35 -21.81
C ASP A 158 2.26 -14.48 -20.76
N ILE A 159 0.96 -14.28 -20.93
CA ILE A 159 0.05 -13.87 -19.86
C ILE A 159 -0.73 -15.09 -19.42
N LEU A 160 -0.72 -15.37 -18.12
CA LEU A 160 -1.37 -16.51 -17.51
C LEU A 160 -2.38 -16.00 -16.48
N LEU A 161 -3.58 -16.56 -16.50
CA LEU A 161 -4.64 -16.32 -15.53
C LEU A 161 -4.82 -17.58 -14.70
N LEU A 162 -4.59 -17.48 -13.39
CA LEU A 162 -4.75 -18.57 -12.44
C LEU A 162 -5.97 -18.33 -11.54
N ASP A 163 -6.56 -19.41 -11.08
CA ASP A 163 -7.60 -19.41 -10.04
C ASP A 163 -7.00 -19.03 -8.68
N GLY A 164 -7.58 -18.05 -7.99
CA GLY A 164 -7.08 -17.57 -6.69
C GLY A 164 -7.32 -18.51 -5.52
N GLU A 165 -8.26 -19.46 -5.65
CA GLU A 165 -8.62 -20.43 -4.61
C GLU A 165 -7.71 -21.66 -4.64
N ASN A 166 -7.30 -22.11 -5.82
CA ASN A 166 -6.54 -23.36 -5.98
C ASN A 166 -5.25 -23.25 -6.82
N GLY A 167 -4.97 -22.10 -7.44
CA GLY A 167 -3.75 -21.85 -8.21
C GLY A 167 -3.68 -22.54 -9.59
N LYS A 168 -4.78 -23.14 -10.06
CA LYS A 168 -4.82 -23.80 -11.38
C LYS A 168 -4.89 -22.80 -12.52
N LEU A 169 -4.32 -23.18 -13.67
CA LEU A 169 -4.40 -22.37 -14.88
C LEU A 169 -5.83 -22.35 -15.43
N ILE A 170 -6.42 -21.15 -15.51
CA ILE A 170 -7.73 -20.92 -16.13
C ILE A 170 -7.55 -20.62 -17.62
N TRP A 171 -6.58 -19.77 -17.95
CA TRP A 171 -6.37 -19.27 -19.31
C TRP A 171 -4.93 -18.82 -19.51
N SER A 172 -4.45 -18.91 -20.76
CA SER A 172 -3.15 -18.38 -21.16
C SER A 172 -3.20 -17.75 -22.55
N HIS A 173 -2.31 -16.80 -22.78
CA HIS A 173 -2.04 -16.24 -24.09
C HIS A 173 -0.56 -15.95 -24.29
N CYS A 174 -0.06 -16.34 -25.44
CA CYS A 174 1.32 -16.19 -25.86
C CYS A 174 1.41 -15.11 -26.93
N PHE A 175 2.20 -14.06 -26.69
CA PHE A 175 2.39 -12.97 -27.66
C PHE A 175 3.49 -13.31 -28.66
N GLU A 176 3.23 -13.12 -29.96
CA GLU A 176 4.25 -13.13 -31.02
C GLU A 176 4.69 -11.70 -31.35
N PRO A 177 5.95 -11.49 -31.79
CA PRO A 177 7.01 -12.48 -31.99
C PRO A 177 7.69 -12.91 -30.68
N ALA A 178 8.48 -13.98 -30.71
CA ALA A 178 9.15 -14.57 -29.54
C ALA A 178 10.00 -13.63 -28.65
N TYR A 179 10.34 -12.43 -29.12
CA TYR A 179 11.05 -11.42 -28.32
C TYR A 179 10.11 -10.47 -27.56
N ALA A 180 8.79 -10.59 -27.72
CA ALA A 180 7.83 -9.84 -26.92
C ALA A 180 7.97 -10.25 -25.45
N GLN A 181 7.98 -9.27 -24.55
CA GLN A 181 8.02 -9.47 -23.11
C GLN A 181 6.86 -8.72 -22.48
N VAL A 182 6.08 -9.41 -21.67
CA VAL A 182 5.00 -8.80 -20.88
C VAL A 182 5.65 -8.18 -19.64
N ARG A 183 5.51 -6.87 -19.46
CA ARG A 183 6.17 -6.09 -18.39
C ARG A 183 5.21 -5.38 -17.48
#